data_AF-A0A1W9X629-F1
#
_entry.id   AF-A0A1W9X629-F1
#
_cell.length_a   1.000
_cell.length_b   1.000
_cell.length_c   1.000
_cell.angle_alpha   90.00
_cell.angle_beta   90.00
_cell.angle_gamma   90.00
#
_symmetry.space_group_name_H-M   'P 1'
#
loop_
_entity.id
_entity.type
_entity.pdbx_description
1 polymer ?
#
loop_
_entity_poly.entity_id
_entity_poly.type
_entity_poly.pdbx_seq_one_letter_code
_entity_poly.pdbx_strand_id
1 'polypeptide(L)'
;MPDKNTIKRIIDGDSKTLVAEAERLGNQLKENGLTTSQIRNVFGSVKKMEMKGFNADELRLLKPKLAYAASRPGAKPGTKTLRSVLSDAIDCVGDGEDNFLNFCNFFEAILAYHRAAGGK
;
A
#
# COMPACT_ATOMS: atom_id res chain seq x y z
N MET A 1 2.30 13.28 -0.91
CA MET A 1 1.81 12.10 -0.16
C MET A 1 0.40 12.44 0.28
N PRO A 2 -0.56 11.50 0.25
CA PRO A 2 -1.87 11.76 0.84
C PRO A 2 -1.70 12.00 2.33
N ASP A 3 -2.45 12.94 2.89
CA ASP A 3 -2.50 13.12 4.34
C ASP A 3 -3.28 11.97 5.01
N LYS A 4 -3.20 11.91 6.35
CA LYS A 4 -3.88 10.87 7.12
C LYS A 4 -5.41 10.88 6.98
N ASN A 5 -6.03 12.04 6.79
CA ASN A 5 -7.49 12.13 6.62
C ASN A 5 -7.91 11.55 5.26
N THR A 6 -7.12 11.81 4.23
CA THR A 6 -7.30 11.25 2.89
C THR A 6 -7.17 9.74 2.93
N ILE A 7 -6.14 9.21 3.59
CA ILE A 7 -5.99 7.77 3.81
C ILE A 7 -7.17 7.19 4.59
N LYS A 8 -7.62 7.85 5.67
CA LYS A 8 -8.77 7.39 6.44
C LYS A 8 -10.03 7.27 5.58
N ARG A 9 -10.33 8.27 4.74
CA ARG A 9 -11.48 8.22 3.82
C ARG A 9 -11.42 7.04 2.87
N ILE A 10 -10.24 6.74 2.34
CA ILE A 10 -10.03 5.58 1.46
C ILE A 10 -10.35 4.28 2.21
N ILE A 11 -9.83 4.15 3.44
CA ILE A 11 -10.04 2.95 4.26
C ILE A 11 -11.48 2.82 4.76
N ASP A 12 -12.19 3.94 4.94
CA ASP A 12 -13.63 3.98 5.24
C ASP A 12 -14.52 3.75 4.00
N GLY A 13 -13.95 3.51 2.82
CA GLY A 13 -14.69 3.08 1.62
C GLY A 13 -14.96 4.16 0.57
N ASP A 14 -14.31 5.33 0.64
CA ASP A 14 -14.41 6.36 -0.40
C ASP A 14 -13.67 5.94 -1.69
N SER A 15 -14.38 5.23 -2.57
CA SER A 15 -13.82 4.68 -3.81
C SER A 15 -13.33 5.74 -4.78
N LYS A 16 -13.95 6.91 -4.81
CA LYS A 16 -13.51 8.03 -5.67
C LYS A 16 -12.13 8.53 -5.24
N THR A 17 -11.94 8.70 -3.93
CA THR A 17 -10.66 9.13 -3.36
C THR A 17 -9.60 8.04 -3.52
N LEU A 18 -9.99 6.76 -3.36
CA LEU A 18 -9.12 5.60 -3.56
C LEU A 18 -8.51 5.61 -4.97
N VAL A 19 -9.36 5.70 -6.00
CA VAL A 19 -8.90 5.64 -7.40
C VAL A 19 -7.95 6.80 -7.71
N ALA A 20 -8.33 8.03 -7.34
CA ALA A 20 -7.52 9.21 -7.61
C ALA A 20 -6.14 9.15 -6.92
N GLU A 21 -6.10 8.75 -5.66
CA GLU A 21 -4.82 8.63 -4.94
C GLU A 21 -4.00 7.45 -5.40
N ALA A 22 -4.62 6.32 -5.75
CA ALA A 22 -3.93 5.16 -6.28
C ALA A 22 -3.24 5.46 -7.62
N GLU A 23 -3.90 6.21 -8.51
CA GLU A 23 -3.30 6.67 -9.77
C GLU A 23 -2.11 7.60 -9.52
N ARG A 24 -2.29 8.62 -8.68
CA ARG A 24 -1.24 9.57 -8.32
C ARG A 24 -0.03 8.84 -7.71
N LEU A 25 -0.27 7.89 -6.81
CA LEU A 25 0.76 7.10 -6.16
C LEU A 25 1.44 6.13 -7.13
N GLY A 26 0.69 5.44 -7.99
CA GLY A 26 1.25 4.51 -8.98
C GLY A 26 2.28 5.20 -9.87
N ASN A 27 1.92 6.36 -10.41
CA ASN A 27 2.82 7.22 -11.19
C ASN A 27 4.05 7.65 -10.38
N GLN A 28 3.82 8.20 -9.18
CA GLN A 28 4.88 8.68 -8.30
C GLN A 28 5.87 7.56 -7.89
N LEU A 29 5.38 6.34 -7.65
CA LEU A 29 6.22 5.20 -7.29
C LEU A 29 7.11 4.77 -8.47
N LYS A 30 6.58 4.81 -9.69
CA LYS A 30 7.34 4.53 -10.91
C LYS A 30 8.42 5.58 -11.11
N GLU A 31 8.10 6.86 -10.98
CA GLU A 31 9.07 7.96 -11.09
C GLU A 31 10.18 7.84 -10.05
N ASN A 32 9.83 7.40 -8.85
CA ASN A 32 10.76 7.17 -7.76
C ASN A 32 11.50 5.80 -7.84
N GLY A 33 11.45 5.15 -9.00
CA GLY A 33 12.27 3.99 -9.34
C GLY A 33 11.90 2.69 -8.61
N LEU A 34 10.69 2.59 -8.05
CA LEU A 34 10.21 1.34 -7.47
C LEU A 34 9.81 0.37 -8.58
N THR A 35 10.28 -0.87 -8.50
CA THR A 35 9.97 -1.90 -9.50
C THR A 35 8.66 -2.63 -9.18
N THR A 36 8.03 -3.19 -10.20
CA THR A 36 6.83 -4.03 -10.05
C THR A 36 7.12 -5.23 -9.16
N SER A 37 8.32 -5.81 -9.23
CA SER A 37 8.73 -6.92 -8.37
C SER A 37 8.79 -6.53 -6.90
N GLN A 38 9.30 -5.34 -6.58
CA GLN A 38 9.34 -4.84 -5.20
C GLN A 38 7.93 -4.63 -4.62
N ILE A 39 7.02 -4.06 -5.40
CA ILE A 39 5.62 -3.88 -5.00
C ILE A 39 4.95 -5.25 -4.81
N ARG A 40 5.11 -6.17 -5.78
CA ARG A 40 4.52 -7.51 -5.73
C ARG A 40 4.96 -8.34 -4.53
N ASN A 41 6.21 -8.20 -4.09
CA ASN A 41 6.70 -8.95 -2.92
C ASN A 41 5.91 -8.59 -1.64
N VAL A 42 5.57 -7.32 -1.46
CA VAL A 42 4.74 -6.86 -0.35
C VAL A 42 3.27 -7.25 -0.58
N PHE A 43 2.75 -6.99 -1.78
CA PHE A 43 1.37 -7.31 -2.16
C PHE A 43 1.03 -8.80 -1.97
N GLY A 44 1.94 -9.70 -2.33
CA GLY A 44 1.74 -11.13 -2.14
C GLY A 44 1.62 -11.54 -0.67
N SER A 45 2.20 -10.78 0.27
CA SER A 45 2.00 -11.02 1.70
C SER A 45 0.59 -10.60 2.13
N VAL A 46 0.10 -9.47 1.62
CA VAL A 46 -1.27 -8.98 1.88
C VAL A 46 -2.32 -9.92 1.30
N LYS A 47 -2.18 -10.36 0.04
CA LYS A 47 -3.12 -11.32 -0.57
C LYS A 47 -3.17 -12.65 0.17
N LYS A 48 -2.05 -13.11 0.76
CA LYS A 48 -2.07 -14.31 1.60
C LYS A 48 -2.88 -14.11 2.88
N MET A 49 -2.86 -12.93 3.48
CA MET A 49 -3.70 -12.61 4.65
C MET A 49 -5.17 -12.58 4.23
N GLU A 50 -5.48 -11.93 3.11
CA GLU A 50 -6.84 -11.90 2.55
C GLU A 50 -7.41 -13.30 2.29
N MET A 51 -6.62 -14.21 1.71
CA MET A 51 -7.06 -15.59 1.47
C MET A 51 -7.24 -16.43 2.75
N LYS A 52 -6.50 -16.12 3.82
CA LYS A 52 -6.58 -16.85 5.10
C LYS A 52 -7.69 -16.35 6.01
N GLY A 53 -8.19 -15.14 5.76
CA GLY A 53 -9.06 -14.40 6.68
C GLY A 53 -8.28 -13.31 7.42
N PHE A 54 -8.96 -12.19 7.65
CA PHE A 54 -8.35 -11.01 8.24
C PHE A 54 -7.87 -11.27 9.68
N ASN A 55 -6.61 -10.94 9.94
CA ASN A 55 -6.02 -10.90 11.27
C ASN A 55 -5.28 -9.57 11.45
N ALA A 56 -5.80 -8.74 12.35
CA ALA A 56 -5.27 -7.39 12.57
C ALA A 56 -3.81 -7.39 13.08
N ASP A 57 -3.41 -8.38 13.88
CA ASP A 57 -2.04 -8.49 14.37
C ASP A 57 -1.07 -8.89 13.25
N GLU A 58 -1.47 -9.82 12.37
CA GLU A 58 -0.68 -10.18 11.19
C GLU A 58 -0.47 -8.98 10.26
N LEU A 59 -1.51 -8.16 10.07
CA LEU A 59 -1.42 -6.94 9.29
C LEU A 59 -0.49 -5.90 9.94
N ARG A 60 -0.60 -5.66 11.25
CA ARG A 60 0.28 -4.73 12.00
C ARG A 60 1.75 -5.13 11.88
N LEU A 61 2.04 -6.44 11.88
CA LEU A 61 3.40 -6.97 11.70
C LEU A 61 3.97 -6.76 10.28
N LEU A 62 3.19 -6.24 9.33
CA LEU A 62 3.72 -5.78 8.04
C LEU A 62 4.52 -4.47 8.18
N LYS A 63 4.19 -3.60 9.13
CA LYS A 63 4.89 -2.32 9.36
C LYS A 63 6.40 -2.47 9.60
N PRO A 64 6.90 -3.35 10.50
CA PRO A 64 8.34 -3.55 10.68
C PRO A 64 9.02 -4.11 9.42
N LYS A 65 8.35 -4.97 8.65
CA LYS A 65 8.88 -5.49 7.37
C LYS A 65 9.05 -4.37 6.34
N LEU A 66 8.07 -3.47 6.24
CA LEU A 66 8.13 -2.29 5.38
C LEU A 66 9.24 -1.33 5.82
N ALA A 67 9.40 -1.11 7.14
CA ALA A 67 10.44 -0.26 7.68
C ALA A 67 11.84 -0.78 7.32
N TYR A 68 12.09 -2.08 7.49
CA TYR A 68 13.35 -2.71 7.12
C TYR A 68 13.64 -2.60 5.61
N ALA A 69 12.63 -2.85 4.77
CA ALA A 69 12.79 -2.70 3.32
C ALA A 69 13.17 -1.27 2.91
N ALA A 70 12.61 -0.26 3.58
CA ALA A 70 12.87 1.15 3.33
C ALA A 70 14.20 1.66 3.90
N SER A 71 14.77 0.98 4.91
CA SER A 71 16.05 1.34 5.54
C SER A 71 17.26 0.64 4.92
N ARG A 72 17.05 -0.37 4.07
CA ARG A 72 18.14 -1.14 3.45
C ARG A 72 19.03 -0.24 2.56
N PRO A 73 20.36 -0.43 2.55
CA PRO A 73 21.24 0.25 1.60
C PRO A 73 20.76 0.06 0.16
N GLY A 74 20.69 1.16 -0.59
CA GLY A 74 20.18 1.15 -1.98
C GLY A 74 18.66 1.17 -2.12
N ALA A 75 17.90 1.28 -1.01
CA ALA A 75 16.45 1.46 -1.07
C ALA A 75 16.07 2.71 -1.89
N LYS A 76 15.13 2.53 -2.81
CA LYS A 76 14.69 3.59 -3.72
C LYS A 76 13.80 4.59 -2.97
N PRO A 77 13.72 5.86 -3.41
CA PRO A 77 12.77 6.82 -2.83
C PRO A 77 11.32 6.30 -2.84
N GLY A 78 10.97 5.49 -3.85
CA GLY A 78 9.65 4.87 -3.96
C GLY A 78 9.38 3.85 -2.85
N THR A 79 10.42 3.18 -2.32
CA THR A 79 10.27 2.24 -1.21
C THR A 79 9.87 2.97 0.07
N LYS A 80 10.48 4.13 0.33
CA LYS A 80 10.14 4.99 1.48
C LYS A 80 8.72 5.55 1.36
N THR A 81 8.36 5.96 0.15
CA THR A 81 7.02 6.43 -0.21
C THR A 81 5.96 5.36 0.07
N LEU A 82 6.12 4.18 -0.52
CA LEU A 82 5.20 3.06 -0.34
C LEU A 82 5.09 2.66 1.14
N ARG A 83 6.23 2.58 1.85
CA ARG A 83 6.26 2.30 3.29
C ARG A 83 5.43 3.31 4.08
N SER A 84 5.56 4.60 3.80
CA SER A 84 4.81 5.64 4.52
C SER A 84 3.31 5.45 4.33
N VAL A 85 2.87 5.39 3.06
CA VAL A 85 1.44 5.25 2.71
C VAL A 85 0.84 3.98 3.30
N LEU A 86 1.50 2.84 3.13
CA LEU A 86 0.97 1.57 3.66
C LEU A 86 0.98 1.54 5.18
N SER A 87 1.95 2.19 5.85
CA SER A 87 1.95 2.26 7.32
C SER A 87 0.76 3.06 7.84
N ASP A 88 0.48 4.23 7.25
CA ASP A 88 -0.67 5.05 7.62
C ASP A 88 -2.00 4.35 7.30
N ALA A 89 -2.06 3.63 6.17
CA ALA A 89 -3.24 2.86 5.79
C ALA A 89 -3.49 1.70 6.75
N ILE A 90 -2.45 0.95 7.15
CA ILE A 90 -2.56 -0.11 8.18
C ILE A 90 -3.07 0.46 9.50
N ASP A 91 -2.61 1.64 9.91
CA ASP A 91 -3.08 2.30 11.13
C ASP A 91 -4.56 2.68 11.06
N CYS A 92 -5.08 2.98 9.85
CA CYS A 92 -6.49 3.27 9.64
C CYS A 92 -7.38 2.02 9.56
N VAL A 93 -6.82 0.83 9.26
CA VAL A 93 -7.62 -0.41 9.16
C VAL A 93 -8.23 -0.81 10.50
N GLY A 94 -7.48 -0.62 11.60
CA GLY A 94 -7.94 -1.04 12.93
C GLY A 94 -8.21 -2.55 12.99
N ASP A 95 -9.40 -2.93 13.45
CA ASP A 95 -9.87 -4.32 13.56
C ASP A 95 -11.09 -4.60 12.65
N GLY A 96 -11.37 -3.73 11.67
CA GLY A 96 -12.49 -3.88 10.74
C GLY A 96 -12.12 -4.68 9.49
N GLU A 97 -12.87 -5.75 9.21
CA GLU A 97 -12.65 -6.59 8.01
C GLU A 97 -12.97 -5.83 6.71
N ASP A 98 -14.02 -5.02 6.68
CA ASP A 98 -14.34 -4.15 5.54
C ASP A 98 -13.23 -3.12 5.27
N ASN A 99 -12.68 -2.54 6.34
CA ASN A 99 -11.54 -1.63 6.24
C ASN A 99 -10.30 -2.32 5.69
N PHE A 100 -10.06 -3.58 6.08
CA PHE A 100 -8.99 -4.40 5.51
C PHE A 100 -9.21 -4.69 4.03
N LEU A 101 -10.44 -5.00 3.61
CA LEU A 101 -10.77 -5.18 2.20
C LEU A 101 -10.53 -3.90 1.40
N ASN A 102 -10.91 -2.73 1.94
CA ASN A 102 -10.61 -1.43 1.34
C ASN A 102 -9.10 -1.17 1.23
N PHE A 103 -8.31 -1.57 2.22
CA PHE A 103 -6.85 -1.54 2.16
C PHE A 103 -6.29 -2.43 1.03
N CYS A 104 -6.79 -3.66 0.91
CA CYS A 104 -6.40 -4.58 -0.17
C CYS A 104 -6.69 -3.98 -1.55
N ASN A 105 -7.92 -3.45 -1.73
CA ASN A 105 -8.34 -2.78 -2.96
C ASN A 105 -7.46 -1.57 -3.29
N PHE A 106 -7.15 -0.74 -2.30
CA PHE A 106 -6.27 0.42 -2.48
C PHE A 106 -4.86 0.00 -2.91
N PHE A 107 -4.29 -1.02 -2.26
CA PHE A 107 -2.96 -1.49 -2.61
C PHE A 107 -2.92 -2.15 -4.00
N GLU A 108 -3.97 -2.89 -4.36
CA GLU A 108 -4.13 -3.47 -5.70
C GLU A 108 -4.23 -2.37 -6.77
N ALA A 109 -5.00 -1.31 -6.52
CA ALA A 109 -5.11 -0.17 -7.42
C ALA A 109 -3.75 0.54 -7.62
N ILE A 110 -2.98 0.76 -6.55
CA ILE A 110 -1.63 1.33 -6.65
C ILE A 110 -0.73 0.49 -7.58
N LEU A 111 -0.76 -0.85 -7.42
CA LEU A 111 0.02 -1.76 -8.27
C LEU A 111 -0.45 -1.71 -9.73
N ALA A 112 -1.77 -1.64 -9.96
CA ALA A 112 -2.34 -1.55 -11.30
C ALA A 112 -1.91 -0.26 -12.01
N TYR A 113 -2.03 0.89 -11.35
CA TYR A 113 -1.62 2.19 -11.91
C TYR A 113 -0.11 2.32 -12.07
N HIS A 114 0.69 1.74 -11.16
CA HIS A 114 2.15 1.68 -11.32
C HIS A 114 2.55 0.93 -12.59
N ARG A 115 1.88 -0.20 -12.89
CA ARG A 115 2.08 -0.94 -14.13
C ARG A 115 1.62 -0.16 -15.35
N ALA A 116 0.45 0.47 -15.29
CA ALA A 116 -0.06 1.31 -16.36
C ALA A 116 0.89 2.47 -16.69
N ALA A 117 1.59 3.02 -15.68
CA ALA A 117 2.61 4.05 -15.82
C ALA A 117 3.96 3.55 -16.42
N GLY A 118 4.03 2.28 -16.83
CA GLY A 118 5.23 1.66 -17.39
C GLY A 118 6.24 1.16 -16.35
N GLY A 119 5.79 0.91 -15.12
CA GLY A 119 6.58 0.25 -14.08
C GLY A 119 7.06 -1.13 -14.54
N LYS A 120 8.34 -1.44 -14.31
CA LYS A 120 8.96 -2.73 -14.66
C LYS A 120 9.18 -3.60 -13.43
#